data_AF-A0A962R9L9-F1
#
_entry.id   AF-A0A962R9L9-F1
#
_cell.length_a   1.000
_cell.length_b   1.000
_cell.length_c   1.000
_cell.angle_alpha   90.00
_cell.angle_beta   90.00
_cell.angle_gamma   90.00
#
_symmetry.space_group_name_H-M   'P 1'
#
loop_
_entity.id
_entity.type
_entity.pdbx_description
1 polymer ?
#
loop_
_entity_poly.entity_id
_entity_poly.type
_entity_poly.pdbx_seq_one_letter_code
_entity_poly.pdbx_strand_id
1 'polypeptide(L)'
;CGAEAVMIELSERSGGWHLKYEGASGGNGSGDPVSAERAQAILDALSPPYELAKIQAAGFYDDLGYCAPCAKFYCHLHWQVSSTGGGTCPAGHFKSLDPHWHPDWDEL
;
A
#
# COMPACT_ATOMS: atom_id res chain seq x y z
N CYS A 1 7.68 -3.67 -17.06
CA CYS A 1 6.97 -3.71 -15.76
C CYS A 1 5.89 -4.78 -15.82
N GLY A 2 6.06 -5.86 -15.08
CA GLY A 2 5.05 -6.89 -14.87
C GLY A 2 4.96 -7.15 -13.37
N ALA A 3 3.85 -6.75 -12.77
CA ALA A 3 3.29 -7.29 -11.53
C ALA A 3 4.07 -7.26 -10.19
N GLU A 4 5.25 -6.67 -10.04
CA GLU A 4 5.83 -6.47 -8.69
C GLU A 4 5.51 -5.07 -8.17
N ALA A 5 4.32 -4.98 -7.58
CA ALA A 5 3.95 -3.92 -6.64
C ALA A 5 4.70 -4.13 -5.33
N VAL A 6 5.04 -3.03 -4.66
CA VAL A 6 5.39 -2.94 -3.23
C VAL A 6 6.41 -3.98 -2.72
N MET A 7 7.61 -3.54 -2.36
CA MET A 7 8.54 -4.44 -1.67
C MET A 7 8.09 -4.56 -0.22
N ILE A 8 7.50 -5.71 0.14
CA ILE A 8 7.24 -6.10 1.54
C ILE A 8 8.21 -7.20 1.90
N GLU A 9 9.03 -6.93 2.91
CA GLU A 9 9.80 -7.96 3.59
C GLU A 9 9.33 -8.04 5.04
N LEU A 10 8.74 -9.17 5.40
CA LEU A 10 8.46 -9.52 6.78
C LEU A 10 9.54 -10.50 7.25
N SER A 11 10.30 -10.10 8.26
CA SER A 11 11.31 -10.96 8.88
C SER A 11 11.01 -11.14 10.37
N GLU A 12 11.03 -12.39 10.81
CA GLU A 12 11.01 -12.72 12.24
C GLU A 12 12.45 -12.66 12.76
N ARG A 13 12.72 -11.77 13.71
CA ARG A 13 14.03 -11.61 14.36
C ARG A 13 13.93 -11.98 15.84
N SER A 14 15.05 -12.15 16.53
CA SER A 14 15.12 -12.52 17.96
C SER A 14 14.50 -11.50 18.95
N GLY A 15 13.78 -10.49 18.46
CA GLY A 15 13.00 -9.52 19.23
C GLY A 15 11.61 -9.23 18.65
N GLY A 16 11.11 -10.04 17.70
CA GLY A 16 9.78 -9.89 17.11
C GLY A 16 9.81 -9.68 15.59
N TRP A 17 8.63 -9.35 15.03
CA TRP A 17 8.45 -9.12 13.60
C TRP A 17 8.99 -7.76 13.18
N HIS A 18 9.70 -7.71 12.05
CA HIS A 18 10.13 -6.49 11.38
C HIS A 18 9.55 -6.44 9.98
N LEU A 19 8.96 -5.30 9.64
CA LEU A 19 8.44 -4.97 8.32
C LEU A 19 9.41 -4.01 7.65
N LYS A 20 9.92 -4.39 6.47
CA LYS A 20 10.48 -3.44 5.51
C LYS A 20 9.47 -3.23 4.39
N TYR A 21 9.18 -1.97 4.10
CA TYR A 21 8.16 -1.55 3.14
C TYR A 21 8.72 -0.48 2.21
N GLU A 22 8.56 -0.68 0.91
CA GLU A 22 8.72 0.36 -0.10
C GLU A 22 7.50 0.34 -1.03
N GLY A 23 6.71 1.41 -1.01
CA GLY A 23 5.46 1.49 -1.75
C GLY A 23 5.25 2.75 -2.57
N ALA A 24 3.99 3.08 -2.82
CA ALA A 24 3.65 4.00 -3.88
C ALA A 24 3.99 5.47 -3.53
N SER A 25 3.85 5.82 -2.26
CA SER A 25 4.07 7.19 -1.74
C SER A 25 5.25 7.29 -0.77
N GLY A 26 5.94 6.19 -0.47
CA GLY A 26 7.08 6.16 0.42
C GLY A 26 7.42 4.77 0.95
N GLY A 27 8.42 4.70 1.82
CA GLY A 27 8.85 3.47 2.48
C GLY A 27 9.38 3.75 3.88
N ASN A 28 9.61 2.70 4.67
CA ASN A 28 10.06 2.82 6.05
C ASN A 28 11.58 2.61 6.26
N GLY A 29 12.38 2.83 5.21
CA GLY A 29 13.83 2.80 5.29
C GLY A 29 14.39 1.44 5.72
N SER A 30 15.03 1.38 6.90
CA SER A 30 15.65 0.15 7.44
C SER A 30 14.64 -0.88 7.96
N GLY A 31 13.35 -0.53 7.97
CA GLY A 31 12.26 -1.36 8.49
C GLY A 31 11.89 -1.00 9.93
N ASP A 32 10.64 -1.27 10.28
CA ASP A 32 10.04 -0.98 11.58
C ASP A 32 9.63 -2.28 12.30
N PRO A 33 9.70 -2.31 13.63
CA PRO A 33 9.06 -3.37 14.40
C PRO A 33 7.53 -3.32 14.23
N VAL A 34 6.92 -4.48 14.05
CA VAL A 34 5.46 -4.64 13.98
C VAL A 34 5.01 -5.73 14.95
N SER A 35 3.76 -5.66 15.42
CA SER A 35 3.17 -6.74 16.21
C SER A 35 2.97 -7.99 15.35
N ALA A 36 2.90 -9.16 15.99
CA ALA A 36 2.57 -10.41 15.30
C ALA A 36 1.19 -10.34 14.61
N GLU A 37 0.22 -9.67 15.24
CA GLU A 37 -1.11 -9.42 14.66
C GLU A 37 -1.02 -8.58 13.38
N ARG A 38 -0.20 -7.52 13.37
CA ARG A 38 0.00 -6.71 12.18
C ARG A 38 0.77 -7.47 11.10
N ALA A 39 1.79 -8.25 11.46
CA ALA A 39 2.49 -9.10 10.51
C ALA A 39 1.53 -10.11 9.85
N GLN A 40 0.64 -10.74 10.62
CA GLN A 40 -0.37 -11.65 10.08
C GLN A 40 -1.36 -10.93 9.16
N ALA A 41 -1.85 -9.75 9.55
CA ALA A 41 -2.75 -8.96 8.70
C ALA A 41 -2.13 -8.61 7.34
N ILE A 42 -0.81 -8.32 7.31
CA ILE A 42 -0.06 -8.06 6.08
C ILE A 42 0.03 -9.32 5.21
N LEU A 43 0.31 -10.48 5.82
CA LEU A 43 0.34 -11.77 5.10
C LEU A 43 -1.03 -12.13 4.52
N ASP A 44 -2.10 -11.90 5.29
CA ASP A 44 -3.48 -12.17 4.85
C ASP A 44 -3.90 -11.24 3.71
N ALA A 45 -3.48 -9.97 3.73
CA ALA A 45 -3.71 -9.00 2.66
C ALA A 45 -3.05 -9.37 1.33
N LEU A 46 -1.86 -9.96 1.40
CA LEU A 46 -1.07 -10.38 0.23
C LEU A 46 -1.42 -11.80 -0.27
N SER A 47 -2.36 -12.48 0.38
CA SER A 47 -2.77 -13.83 0.01
C SER A 47 -4.04 -13.81 -0.86
N PRO A 48 -4.03 -14.45 -2.05
CA PRO A 48 -5.24 -14.61 -2.85
C PRO A 48 -6.31 -15.46 -2.11
N PRO A 49 -7.61 -15.16 -2.27
CA PRO A 49 -8.18 -14.05 -3.05
C PRO A 49 -7.96 -12.69 -2.37
N TYR A 50 -7.59 -11.68 -3.16
CA TYR A 50 -7.37 -10.33 -2.66
C TYR A 50 -8.69 -9.67 -2.28
N GLU A 51 -8.86 -9.38 -1.00
CA GLU A 51 -10.05 -8.75 -0.44
C GLU A 51 -9.69 -7.39 0.14
N LEU A 52 -10.43 -6.35 -0.28
CA LEU A 52 -10.18 -4.97 0.16
C LEU A 52 -10.16 -4.84 1.69
N ALA A 53 -11.04 -5.55 2.40
CA ALA A 53 -11.09 -5.53 3.86
C ALA A 53 -9.80 -6.05 4.52
N LYS A 54 -9.18 -7.11 3.97
CA LYS A 54 -7.91 -7.65 4.46
C LYS A 54 -6.76 -6.68 4.18
N ILE A 55 -6.78 -6.06 3.01
CA ILE A 55 -5.78 -5.07 2.60
C ILE A 55 -5.84 -3.82 3.49
N GLN A 56 -7.03 -3.32 3.77
CA GLN A 56 -7.23 -2.21 4.70
C GLN A 56 -6.81 -2.58 6.13
N ALA A 57 -7.05 -3.82 6.57
CA ALA A 57 -6.62 -4.31 7.87
C ALA A 57 -5.09 -4.38 8.04
N ALA A 58 -4.32 -4.45 6.95
CA ALA A 58 -2.86 -4.37 6.99
C ALA A 58 -2.35 -2.95 7.38
N GLY A 59 -3.23 -1.94 7.29
CA GLY A 59 -2.99 -0.60 7.83
C GLY A 59 -2.03 0.26 7.01
N PHE A 60 -1.96 0.03 5.69
CA PHE A 60 -1.23 0.90 4.76
C PHE A 60 -2.18 1.93 4.16
N TYR A 61 -1.79 3.20 4.20
CA TYR A 61 -2.63 4.29 3.72
C TYR A 61 -3.01 4.15 2.24
N ASP A 62 -2.05 3.76 1.41
CA ASP A 62 -2.22 3.58 -0.03
C ASP A 62 -2.85 2.21 -0.39
N ASP A 63 -3.32 1.43 0.59
CA ASP A 63 -3.73 0.02 0.43
C ASP A 63 -2.67 -0.79 -0.34
N LEU A 64 -1.38 -0.53 -0.13
CA LEU A 64 -0.28 -1.20 -0.84
C LEU A 64 -0.31 -0.96 -2.36
N GLY A 65 -0.99 0.09 -2.82
CA GLY A 65 -1.24 0.33 -4.23
C GLY A 65 -2.29 -0.62 -4.83
N TYR A 66 -3.17 -1.20 -4.01
CA TYR A 66 -4.28 -2.03 -4.49
C TYR A 66 -5.35 -1.20 -5.18
N CYS A 67 -5.75 -1.64 -6.37
CA CYS A 67 -6.91 -1.14 -7.10
C CYS A 67 -8.04 -2.17 -6.98
N ALA A 68 -9.04 -1.87 -6.14
CA ALA A 68 -10.18 -2.77 -5.91
C ALA A 68 -10.98 -3.09 -7.19
N PRO A 69 -11.27 -2.13 -8.10
CA PRO A 69 -11.93 -2.46 -9.37
C PRO A 69 -11.12 -3.42 -10.26
N CYS A 70 -9.79 -3.33 -10.21
CA CYS A 70 -8.92 -4.21 -11.00
C CYS A 70 -8.53 -5.50 -10.27
N ALA A 71 -8.81 -5.60 -8.97
CA ALA A 71 -8.31 -6.62 -8.06
C ALA A 71 -6.79 -6.87 -8.18
N LYS A 72 -6.00 -5.78 -8.34
CA LYS A 72 -4.57 -5.82 -8.63
C LYS A 72 -3.81 -4.77 -7.83
N PHE A 73 -2.58 -5.09 -7.46
CA PHE A 73 -1.62 -4.13 -6.90
C PHE A 73 -0.81 -3.48 -8.03
N TYR A 74 -0.57 -2.18 -7.89
CA TYR A 74 0.24 -1.39 -8.81
C TYR A 74 1.31 -0.62 -8.03
N CYS A 75 2.52 -0.46 -8.59
CA CYS A 75 3.56 0.37 -7.97
C CYS A 75 3.32 1.87 -8.24
N HIS A 76 4.07 2.76 -7.55
CA HIS A 76 3.96 4.22 -7.72
C HIS A 76 3.97 4.69 -9.17
N LEU A 77 4.86 4.12 -9.99
CA LEU A 77 4.99 4.48 -11.41
C LEU A 77 3.71 4.21 -12.20
N HIS A 78 2.95 3.18 -11.83
CA HIS A 78 1.70 2.81 -12.49
C HIS A 78 0.49 3.52 -11.92
N TRP A 79 0.60 4.02 -10.68
CA TRP A 79 -0.44 4.82 -10.05
C TRP A 79 -0.45 6.27 -10.51
N GLN A 80 0.41 6.69 -11.46
CA GLN A 80 0.45 8.03 -12.04
C GLN A 80 0.15 9.13 -11.00
N VAL A 81 0.89 9.09 -9.88
CA VAL A 81 0.60 9.92 -8.72
C VAL A 81 0.80 11.39 -9.11
N SER A 82 -0.25 12.20 -8.93
CA SER A 82 -0.21 13.64 -9.14
C SER A 82 0.57 14.33 -8.01
N SER A 83 1.01 15.56 -8.25
CA SER A 83 1.60 16.42 -7.21
C SER A 83 0.63 16.76 -6.07
N THR A 84 -0.66 16.52 -6.25
CA THR A 84 -1.71 16.70 -5.23
C THR A 84 -1.97 15.44 -4.42
N GLY A 85 -1.24 14.36 -4.67
CA GLY A 85 -1.32 13.15 -3.85
C GLY A 85 -2.40 12.15 -4.23
N GLY A 86 -3.19 12.44 -5.26
CA GLY A 86 -4.05 11.47 -5.92
C GLY A 86 -3.28 10.62 -6.93
N GLY A 87 -3.78 9.43 -7.26
CA GLY A 87 -3.21 8.60 -8.31
C GLY A 87 -4.28 7.95 -9.17
N THR A 88 -3.93 7.64 -10.41
CA THR A 88 -4.77 6.87 -11.33
C THR A 88 -4.06 5.59 -11.73
N CYS A 89 -4.70 4.44 -11.54
CA CYS A 89 -4.15 3.16 -11.98
C CYS A 89 -4.13 3.06 -13.53
N PRO A 90 -3.44 2.08 -14.13
CA PRO A 90 -3.37 1.93 -15.59
C PRO A 90 -4.73 1.74 -16.29
N ALA A 91 -5.77 1.36 -15.55
CA ALA A 91 -7.14 1.24 -16.05
C ALA A 91 -7.98 2.52 -15.91
N GLY A 92 -7.42 3.62 -15.38
CA GLY A 92 -8.14 4.89 -15.25
C GLY A 92 -8.88 5.10 -13.92
N HIS A 93 -8.79 4.17 -12.96
CA HIS A 93 -9.42 4.36 -11.65
C HIS A 93 -8.58 5.26 -10.74
N PHE A 94 -9.19 6.33 -10.26
CA PHE A 94 -8.59 7.27 -9.32
C PHE A 94 -8.67 6.76 -7.87
N LYS A 95 -7.64 7.02 -7.09
CA LYS A 95 -7.62 6.86 -5.63
C LYS A 95 -6.73 7.94 -5.02
N SER A 96 -7.10 8.48 -3.85
CA SER A 96 -6.16 9.24 -3.04
C SER A 96 -5.05 8.32 -2.51
N LEU A 97 -3.79 8.70 -2.69
CA LEU A 97 -2.61 7.96 -2.24
C LEU A 97 -1.74 8.78 -1.25
N ASP A 98 -2.11 10.03 -1.02
CA ASP A 98 -1.43 10.94 -0.09
C ASP A 98 -2.12 10.96 1.28
N PRO A 99 -1.39 10.61 2.36
CA PRO A 99 -1.90 10.60 3.73
C PRO A 99 -2.43 11.95 4.23
N HIS A 100 -2.12 13.04 3.54
CA HIS A 100 -2.54 14.40 3.88
C HIS A 100 -3.60 14.96 2.93
N TRP A 101 -4.01 14.24 1.89
CA TRP A 101 -5.02 14.74 0.95
C TRP A 101 -6.43 14.60 1.54
N HIS A 102 -7.12 15.74 1.62
CA HIS A 102 -8.58 15.80 1.84
C HIS A 102 -9.26 16.37 0.59
N PRO A 103 -10.49 15.93 0.25
CA PRO A 103 -11.23 16.45 -0.90
C PRO A 103 -11.59 17.94 -0.78
N ASP A 104 -11.50 18.52 0.41
CA ASP A 104 -11.88 19.91 0.69
C ASP A 104 -10.80 20.95 0.28
N TRP A 105 -9.65 20.53 -0.25
CA TRP A 105 -8.55 21.44 -0.64
C TRP A 105 -8.60 21.91 -2.10
N ASP A 106 -9.54 21.41 -2.92
CA ASP A 106 -9.72 21.82 -4.32
C ASP A 106 -10.70 23.01 -4.50
N GLU A 107 -11.18 23.65 -3.42
CA GLU A 107 -12.05 24.84 -3.46
C GLU A 107 -11.42 26.12 -2.85
N LEU A 108 -10.19 26.48 -3.24
CA LEU A 108 -9.66 27.84 -3.05
C LEU A 108 -9.00 28.40 -4.33
#